data_AF-A0A2M7SSZ2-F1
#
_entry.id   AF-A0A2M7SSZ2-F1
#
_cell.length_a   1.000
_cell.length_b   1.000
_cell.length_c   1.000
_cell.angle_alpha   90.00
_cell.angle_beta   90.00
_cell.angle_gamma   90.00
#
_symmetry.space_group_name_H-M   'P 1'
#
loop_
_entity.id
_entity.type
_entity.pdbx_description
1 polymer ?
#
loop_
_entity_poly.entity_id
_entity_poly.type
_entity_poly.pdbx_seq_one_letter_code
_entity_poly.pdbx_strand_id
1 'polypeptide(L)'
;RSLPELSPRLGDRVRTNSEALLGGLARDKKVDYSKGIAITSIFNADEVTRLEPVRYPKGSDLMRIISAPLISQGDSVPLRMIKSLGWSLRHPIDFLRAFVLPGWAYHVTILLIMQNVDNCMKLRIGRSLTTLFRRGLV
;
A
#
# COMPACT_ATOMS: atom_id res chain seq x y z
N ARG A 1 -26.53 0.88 24.74
CA ARG A 1 -25.89 1.45 23.52
C ARG A 1 -25.81 2.96 23.73
N SER A 2 -24.67 3.60 23.50
CA SER A 2 -24.45 5.02 23.82
C SER A 2 -25.04 6.01 22.80
N LEU A 3 -25.42 5.56 21.60
CA LEU A 3 -26.01 6.40 20.54
C LEU A 3 -27.26 5.71 19.95
N PRO A 4 -28.45 5.92 20.54
CA PRO A 4 -29.68 5.22 20.13
C PRO A 4 -30.26 5.73 18.80
N GLU A 5 -30.04 7.00 18.45
CA GLU A 5 -30.56 7.63 17.22
C GLU A 5 -29.59 7.58 16.04
N LEU A 6 -28.48 6.85 16.19
CA LEU A 6 -27.46 6.78 15.14
C LEU A 6 -28.01 6.04 13.92
N SER A 7 -27.92 6.68 12.76
CA SER A 7 -28.38 6.09 11.50
C SER A 7 -27.77 4.71 11.27
N PRO A 8 -28.58 3.70 10.90
CA PRO A 8 -28.08 2.38 10.49
C PRO A 8 -27.15 2.42 9.27
N ARG A 9 -27.16 3.53 8.51
CA ARG A 9 -26.31 3.74 7.33
C ARG A 9 -24.94 4.33 7.66
N LEU A 10 -24.63 4.59 8.93
CA LEU A 10 -23.31 5.06 9.32
C LEU A 10 -22.25 4.06 8.86
N GLY A 11 -21.26 4.56 8.11
CA GLY A 11 -20.18 3.75 7.57
C GLY A 11 -20.46 3.13 6.20
N ASP A 12 -21.65 3.31 5.59
CA ASP A 12 -21.94 2.77 4.26
C ASP A 12 -21.24 3.53 3.11
N ARG A 13 -20.83 4.79 3.33
CA ARG A 13 -20.12 5.62 2.34
C ARG A 13 -18.94 6.35 2.97
N VAL A 14 -17.88 5.60 3.27
CA VAL A 14 -16.62 6.19 3.76
C VAL A 14 -15.73 6.45 2.55
N ARG A 15 -15.47 7.73 2.27
CA ARG A 15 -14.55 8.11 1.20
C ARG A 15 -13.11 7.93 1.64
N THR A 16 -12.25 7.53 0.71
CA THR A 16 -10.80 7.49 0.88
C THR A 16 -10.18 8.45 -0.13
N ASN A 17 -8.94 8.87 0.11
CA ASN A 17 -8.18 9.66 -0.85
C ASN A 17 -7.77 8.87 -2.12
N SER A 18 -8.25 7.63 -2.28
CA SER A 18 -7.90 6.70 -3.36
C SER A 18 -6.41 6.67 -3.64
N GLU A 19 -5.63 6.46 -2.58
CA GLU A 19 -4.16 6.48 -2.61
C GLU A 19 -3.59 5.07 -2.77
N ALA A 20 -2.54 4.95 -3.58
CA ALA A 20 -1.74 3.75 -3.73
C ALA A 20 -0.25 4.11 -3.63
N LEU A 21 0.47 3.40 -2.76
CA LEU A 21 1.93 3.53 -2.63
C LEU A 21 2.60 2.46 -3.51
N LEU A 22 3.13 2.86 -4.66
CA LEU A 22 3.87 1.97 -5.55
C LEU A 22 5.37 2.19 -5.38
N GLY A 23 6.12 1.12 -5.07
CA GLY A 23 7.56 1.21 -4.83
C GLY A 23 8.39 0.59 -5.95
N GLY A 24 9.48 1.26 -6.32
CA GLY A 24 10.56 0.70 -7.14
C GLY A 24 11.81 0.48 -6.29
N LEU A 25 12.34 -0.74 -6.29
CA LEU A 25 13.57 -1.09 -5.58
C LEU A 25 14.77 -1.08 -6.53
N ALA A 26 15.76 -0.23 -6.28
CA ALA A 26 17.00 -0.22 -7.03
C ALA A 26 17.85 -1.45 -6.70
N ARG A 27 18.41 -2.10 -7.74
CA ARG A 27 19.33 -3.24 -7.57
C ARG A 27 20.76 -2.81 -7.23
N ASP A 28 21.11 -1.58 -7.58
CA ASP A 28 22.41 -0.96 -7.35
C ASP A 28 22.38 -0.09 -6.07
N LYS A 29 23.53 0.07 -5.43
CA LYS A 29 23.72 0.84 -4.19
C LYS A 29 24.41 2.19 -4.41
N LYS A 30 24.63 2.60 -5.66
CA LYS A 30 25.30 3.88 -5.98
C LYS A 30 24.56 5.11 -5.47
N VAL A 31 23.24 5.04 -5.30
CA VAL A 31 22.40 6.17 -4.90
C VAL A 31 21.69 5.84 -3.60
N ASP A 32 21.80 6.74 -2.62
CA ASP A 32 21.03 6.71 -1.37
C ASP A 32 19.67 7.39 -1.60
N TYR A 33 18.61 6.59 -1.77
CA TYR A 33 17.25 7.10 -1.95
C TYR A 33 16.58 7.58 -0.65
N SER A 34 17.20 7.33 0.51
CA SER A 34 16.67 7.75 1.81
C SER A 34 16.95 9.22 2.14
N LYS A 35 17.83 9.87 1.38
CA LYS A 35 18.22 11.27 1.59
C LYS A 35 17.31 12.21 0.83
N GLY A 36 17.04 13.38 1.41
CA GLY A 36 16.27 14.45 0.79
C GLY A 36 14.92 14.68 1.45
N ILE A 37 14.07 15.45 0.77
CA ILE A 37 12.72 15.78 1.22
C ILE A 37 11.81 14.56 1.07
N ALA A 38 10.95 14.32 2.06
CA ALA A 38 10.10 13.13 2.13
C ALA A 38 9.05 13.06 1.01
N ILE A 39 8.42 14.19 0.66
CA ILE A 39 7.45 14.31 -0.44
C ILE A 39 7.77 15.61 -1.17
N THR A 40 7.95 15.57 -2.48
CA THR A 40 8.40 16.74 -3.26
C THR A 40 7.37 17.24 -4.25
N SER A 41 7.59 16.99 -5.53
CA SER A 41 6.86 17.55 -6.65
C SER A 41 5.61 16.73 -6.97
N ILE A 42 4.53 17.40 -7.31
CA ILE A 42 3.32 16.77 -7.83
C ILE A 42 3.45 16.71 -9.35
N PHE A 43 3.34 15.51 -9.92
CA PHE A 43 3.15 15.30 -11.34
C PHE A 43 1.70 14.92 -11.60
N ASN A 44 1.03 15.65 -12.49
CA ASN A 44 -0.33 15.31 -12.92
C ASN A 44 -0.19 14.42 -14.16
N ALA A 45 -0.48 13.12 -14.00
CA ALA A 45 -0.37 12.16 -15.09
C ALA A 45 -1.55 12.25 -16.06
N ASP A 46 -2.74 12.56 -15.53
CA ASP A 46 -3.97 12.82 -16.25
C ASP A 46 -4.87 13.76 -15.41
N GLU A 47 -6.10 14.02 -15.85
CA GLU A 47 -7.04 14.93 -15.17
C GLU A 47 -7.40 14.51 -13.74
N VAL A 48 -7.33 13.21 -13.45
CA VAL A 48 -7.78 12.63 -12.18
C VAL A 48 -6.64 12.02 -11.36
N THR A 49 -5.47 11.78 -11.95
CA THR A 49 -4.34 11.05 -11.35
C THR A 49 -3.16 11.98 -11.07
N ARG A 50 -2.83 12.11 -9.79
CA ARG A 50 -1.63 12.79 -9.31
C ARG A 50 -0.63 11.77 -8.78
N LEU A 51 0.65 12.04 -8.99
CA LEU A 51 1.71 11.23 -8.42
C LEU A 51 2.81 12.09 -7.80
N GLU A 52 3.27 11.64 -6.65
CA GLU A 52 4.28 12.32 -5.84
C GLU A 52 5.39 11.32 -5.49
N PRO A 53 6.67 11.69 -5.71
CA PRO A 53 7.77 10.86 -5.27
C PRO A 53 7.92 10.99 -3.75
N VAL A 54 7.92 9.84 -3.09
CA VAL A 54 8.04 9.70 -1.64
C VAL A 54 9.33 8.98 -1.28
N ARG A 55 10.04 9.53 -0.30
CA ARG A 55 11.27 8.98 0.27
C ARG A 55 11.07 8.66 1.74
N TYR A 56 11.57 7.51 2.16
CA TYR A 56 11.60 7.15 3.57
C TYR A 56 13.02 7.26 4.13
N PRO A 57 13.19 7.79 5.35
CA PRO A 57 14.51 7.91 5.95
C PRO A 57 15.09 6.53 6.25
N LYS A 58 16.43 6.46 6.34
CA LYS A 58 17.15 5.24 6.66
C LYS A 58 16.65 4.64 7.97
N GLY A 59 16.28 3.35 7.95
CA GLY A 59 15.73 2.64 9.11
C GLY A 59 14.21 2.48 9.09
N SER A 60 13.50 3.18 8.19
CA SER A 60 12.05 3.00 7.97
C SER A 60 11.71 1.76 7.15
N ASP A 61 12.26 0.60 7.54
CA ASP A 61 12.09 -0.67 6.83
C ASP A 61 10.75 -1.37 7.15
N LEU A 62 9.92 -0.82 8.05
CA LEU A 62 8.62 -1.41 8.43
C LEU A 62 7.67 -1.56 7.23
N MET A 63 7.69 -0.59 6.31
CA MET A 63 6.82 -0.56 5.13
C MET A 63 7.02 -1.77 4.23
N ARG A 64 8.21 -2.39 4.31
CA ARG A 64 8.54 -3.64 3.63
C ARG A 64 7.60 -4.79 4.01
N ILE A 65 7.21 -4.88 5.28
CA ILE A 65 6.40 -5.99 5.82
C ILE A 65 4.99 -5.98 5.25
N ILE A 66 4.44 -4.79 5.01
CA ILE A 66 3.09 -4.61 4.48
C ILE A 66 3.05 -4.45 2.95
N SER A 67 4.22 -4.45 2.31
CA SER A 67 4.33 -4.37 0.85
C SER A 67 4.01 -5.71 0.19
N ALA A 68 3.67 -5.67 -1.10
CA ALA A 68 3.45 -6.84 -1.93
C ALA A 68 4.00 -6.61 -3.34
N PRO A 69 4.40 -7.67 -4.06
CA PRO A 69 4.79 -7.52 -5.46
C PRO A 69 3.61 -6.97 -6.27
N LEU A 70 3.93 -6.09 -7.21
CA LEU A 70 2.94 -5.51 -8.12
C LEU A 70 2.52 -6.56 -9.15
N ILE A 71 1.36 -7.18 -8.93
CA ILE A 71 0.72 -8.12 -9.86
C ILE A 71 -0.36 -7.39 -10.66
N SER A 72 -0.54 -7.78 -11.92
CA SER A 72 -1.51 -7.18 -12.85
C SER A 72 -2.91 -7.03 -12.23
N GLN A 73 -3.58 -5.96 -12.60
CA GLN A 73 -4.99 -5.73 -12.27
C GLN A 73 -5.89 -6.77 -12.94
N GLY A 74 -7.03 -7.07 -12.31
CA GLY A 74 -8.08 -7.94 -12.86
C GLY A 74 -8.10 -9.40 -12.35
N ASP A 75 -7.05 -9.83 -11.65
CA ASP A 75 -6.98 -11.18 -11.08
C ASP A 75 -7.81 -11.30 -9.79
N SER A 76 -8.48 -12.45 -9.60
CA SER A 76 -9.10 -12.80 -8.32
C SER A 76 -8.07 -12.88 -7.20
N VAL A 77 -8.48 -12.66 -5.95
CA VAL A 77 -7.57 -12.69 -4.78
C VAL A 77 -6.72 -13.97 -4.72
N PRO A 78 -7.28 -15.19 -4.93
CA PRO A 78 -6.48 -16.42 -4.93
C PRO A 78 -5.43 -16.44 -6.06
N LEU A 79 -5.81 -16.00 -7.26
CA LEU A 79 -4.90 -15.98 -8.41
C LEU A 79 -3.75 -14.99 -8.19
N ARG A 80 -4.02 -13.83 -7.56
CA ARG A 80 -2.97 -12.88 -7.16
C ARG A 80 -1.99 -13.51 -6.17
N MET A 81 -2.46 -14.24 -5.17
CA MET A 81 -1.59 -14.92 -4.21
C MET A 81 -0.67 -15.95 -4.90
N ILE A 82 -1.22 -16.74 -5.83
CA ILE A 82 -0.44 -17.73 -6.60
C ILE A 82 0.61 -17.02 -7.47
N LYS A 83 0.23 -15.96 -8.19
CA LYS A 83 1.18 -15.20 -9.03
C LYS A 83 2.26 -14.52 -8.20
N SER A 84 1.92 -13.95 -7.04
CA SER A 84 2.89 -13.39 -6.10
C SER A 84 3.89 -14.44 -5.63
N LEU A 85 3.41 -15.65 -5.29
CA LEU A 85 4.30 -16.74 -4.89
C LEU A 85 5.19 -17.20 -6.06
N GLY A 86 4.62 -17.35 -7.26
CA GLY A 86 5.37 -17.69 -8.46
C GLY A 86 6.45 -16.65 -8.80
N TRP A 87 6.16 -15.37 -8.61
CA TRP A 87 7.14 -14.29 -8.76
C TRP A 87 8.27 -14.42 -7.74
N SER A 88 7.95 -14.65 -6.46
CA SER A 88 8.95 -14.85 -5.40
C SER A 88 9.88 -16.04 -5.67
N LEU A 89 9.33 -17.14 -6.21
CA LEU A 89 10.10 -18.33 -6.57
C LEU A 89 10.98 -18.11 -7.81
N ARG A 90 10.52 -17.32 -8.80
CA ARG A 90 11.27 -17.02 -10.03
C ARG A 90 12.38 -15.99 -9.81
N HIS A 91 12.23 -15.12 -8.82
CA HIS A 91 13.16 -14.03 -8.50
C HIS A 91 13.61 -14.04 -7.03
N PRO A 92 14.29 -15.11 -6.56
CA PRO A 92 14.60 -15.27 -5.14
C PRO A 92 15.52 -14.16 -4.60
N ILE A 93 16.46 -13.66 -5.40
CA ILE A 93 17.37 -12.57 -4.99
C ILE A 93 16.61 -11.26 -4.81
N ASP A 94 15.73 -10.91 -5.76
CA ASP A 94 14.92 -9.69 -5.67
C ASP A 94 13.91 -9.80 -4.51
N PHE A 95 13.32 -10.99 -4.30
CA PHE A 95 12.46 -11.26 -3.15
C PHE A 95 13.20 -11.07 -1.81
N LEU A 96 14.39 -11.65 -1.66
CA LEU A 96 15.19 -11.48 -0.44
C LEU A 96 15.55 -10.02 -0.20
N ARG A 97 15.91 -9.26 -1.24
CA ARG A 97 16.16 -7.81 -1.14
C ARG A 97 14.90 -7.04 -0.76
N ALA A 98 13.78 -7.39 -1.36
CA ALA A 98 12.51 -6.71 -1.18
C ALA A 98 11.86 -7.01 0.16
N PHE A 99 12.10 -8.15 0.82
CA PHE A 99 11.36 -8.57 2.02
C PHE A 99 12.22 -8.92 3.24
N VAL A 100 13.47 -9.37 3.05
CA VAL A 100 14.30 -9.94 4.13
C VAL A 100 15.48 -9.04 4.48
N LEU A 101 16.24 -8.59 3.48
CA LEU A 101 17.51 -7.89 3.68
C LEU A 101 17.31 -6.45 4.21
N PRO A 102 18.10 -6.02 5.22
CA PRO A 102 17.98 -4.69 5.80
C PRO A 102 18.40 -3.58 4.83
N GLY A 103 17.91 -2.37 5.07
CA GLY A 103 18.23 -1.19 4.26
C GLY A 103 17.30 -1.01 3.07
N TRP A 104 16.04 -1.44 3.19
CA TRP A 104 15.04 -1.26 2.15
C TRP A 104 14.79 0.22 1.85
N ALA A 105 14.66 1.05 2.90
CA ALA A 105 14.47 2.50 2.76
C ALA A 105 15.61 3.22 2.01
N TYR A 106 16.81 2.64 2.00
CA TYR A 106 17.97 3.19 1.26
C TYR A 106 17.84 2.99 -0.26
N HIS A 107 17.19 1.91 -0.70
CA HIS A 107 17.16 1.49 -2.11
C HIS A 107 15.81 1.73 -2.78
N VAL A 108 14.79 2.14 -2.03
CA VAL A 108 13.42 2.27 -2.54
C VAL A 108 13.11 3.73 -2.88
N THR A 109 12.45 3.93 -4.01
CA THR A 109 11.68 5.16 -4.29
C THR A 109 10.22 4.77 -4.38
N ILE A 110 9.35 5.53 -3.73
CA ILE A 110 7.92 5.30 -3.75
C ILE A 110 7.26 6.38 -4.58
N LEU A 111 6.22 5.99 -5.30
CA LEU A 111 5.31 6.86 -6.00
C LEU A 111 3.98 6.76 -5.26
N LEU A 112 3.61 7.83 -4.56
CA LEU A 112 2.28 8.00 -4.01
C LEU A 112 1.38 8.42 -5.16
N ILE A 113 0.50 7.51 -5.59
CA ILE A 113 -0.46 7.76 -6.65
C ILE A 113 -1.81 8.04 -6.00
N MET A 114 -2.42 9.17 -6.33
CA MET A 114 -3.71 9.59 -5.80
C MET A 114 -4.66 9.82 -6.97
N GLN A 115 -5.86 9.25 -6.89
CA GLN A 115 -6.89 9.44 -7.91
C GLN A 115 -8.12 10.16 -7.34
N ASN A 116 -8.54 11.24 -7.98
CA ASN A 116 -9.76 11.97 -7.62
C ASN A 116 -11.01 11.34 -8.26
N VAL A 117 -11.26 10.07 -7.93
CA VAL A 117 -12.46 9.33 -8.35
C VAL A 117 -13.39 9.13 -7.15
N ASP A 118 -14.71 9.16 -7.36
CA ASP A 118 -15.67 8.89 -6.27
C ASP A 118 -15.62 7.41 -5.90
N ASN A 119 -14.75 7.10 -4.94
CA ASN A 119 -14.60 5.77 -4.37
C ASN A 119 -15.09 5.79 -2.91
N CYS A 120 -15.81 4.74 -2.53
CA CYS A 120 -16.37 4.61 -1.19
C CYS A 120 -16.16 3.18 -0.70
N MET A 121 -15.74 3.05 0.55
CA MET A 121 -15.71 1.79 1.27
C MET A 121 -16.82 1.72 2.32
N LYS A 122 -17.19 0.50 2.69
CA LYS A 122 -18.10 0.25 3.81
C LYS A 122 -17.29 -0.12 5.04
N LEU A 123 -17.58 0.54 6.16
CA LEU A 123 -17.02 0.22 7.46
C LEU A 123 -18.16 -0.10 8.43
N ARG A 124 -18.07 -1.24 9.12
CA ARG A 124 -19.07 -1.64 10.12
C ARG A 124 -18.39 -2.14 11.37
N ILE A 125 -19.03 -1.97 12.52
CA ILE A 125 -18.59 -2.60 13.76
C ILE A 125 -19.22 -4.00 13.83
N GLY A 126 -18.43 -5.03 13.62
CA GLY A 126 -18.87 -6.42 13.51
C GLY A 126 -17.90 -7.42 14.10
N ARG A 127 -18.17 -8.70 13.87
CA ARG A 127 -17.24 -9.80 14.14
C ARG A 127 -16.83 -10.38 12.80
N SER A 128 -15.53 -10.54 12.58
CA SER A 128 -14.95 -11.10 11.36
C SER A 128 -13.82 -12.05 11.71
N LEU A 129 -13.44 -12.90 10.75
CA LEU A 129 -12.20 -13.68 10.82
C LEU A 129 -10.99 -12.77 11.02
N THR A 130 -10.97 -11.60 10.38
CA THR A 130 -9.91 -10.59 10.51
C THR A 130 -9.82 -9.98 11.91
N THR A 131 -10.90 -10.02 12.69
CA THR A 131 -10.94 -9.52 14.08
C THR A 131 -10.88 -10.64 15.12
N LEU A 132 -10.52 -11.87 14.71
CA LEU A 132 -10.53 -13.07 15.58
C LEU A 132 -11.89 -13.26 16.28
N PHE A 133 -12.99 -13.00 15.56
CA PHE A 133 -14.36 -13.00 16.07
C PHE A 133 -14.64 -12.03 17.22
N ARG A 134 -13.70 -11.15 17.56
CA ARG A 134 -13.94 -10.04 18.49
C ARG A 134 -14.74 -8.96 17.79
N ARG A 135 -15.51 -8.20 18.59
CA ARG A 135 -16.27 -7.06 18.07
C ARG A 135 -15.29 -5.93 17.75
N GLY A 136 -15.14 -5.59 16.48
CA GLY A 136 -14.20 -4.59 15.98
C GLY A 136 -14.66 -3.98 14.65
N LEU A 137 -13.81 -3.15 14.05
CA LEU A 137 -14.05 -2.60 12.72
C LEU A 137 -13.87 -3.70 11.67
N VAL A 138 -14.84 -3.83 10.77
CA VAL A 138 -14.90 -4.79 9.66
C VAL A 138 -15.21 -4.05 8.38
#